data_AF-A0A4Q5TK55-F1
#
_entry.id   AF-A0A4Q5TK55-F1
#
_cell.length_a   1.000
_cell.length_b   1.000
_cell.length_c   1.000
_cell.angle_alpha   90.00
_cell.angle_beta   90.00
_cell.angle_gamma   90.00
#
_symmetry.space_group_name_H-M   'P 1'
#
loop_
_entity.id
_entity.type
_entity.pdbx_description
1 polymer ?
#
loop_
_entity_poly.entity_id
_entity_poly.type
_entity_poly.pdbx_seq_one_letter_code
_entity_poly.pdbx_strand_id
1 'polypeptide(L)'
;MDEIITLQLSNQSKIAYELKLWDAFNQLWPKNLSNEAWFSDGASISSTSTAVNYLELLFISTTSPFTVRCVRLHRVHINGPLTILKLTLIQKDANGSVTSRVLTPEPGSKQNDDVMFTSDPFVIDGNTLITIEMPPQSSFLIDFLKKNHFR
;
A
#
# COMPACT_ATOMS: atom_id res chain seq x y z
N MET A 1 -7.32 17.04 -0.07
CA MET A 1 -6.95 15.83 0.70
C MET A 1 -5.46 15.94 0.91
N ASP A 2 -4.98 15.70 2.13
CA ASP A 2 -3.54 15.76 2.36
C ASP A 2 -3.00 14.35 2.12
N GLU A 3 -2.24 14.23 1.03
CA GLU A 3 -1.43 13.05 0.76
C GLU A 3 -0.44 12.88 1.91
N ILE A 4 -0.48 11.70 2.54
CA ILE A 4 0.47 11.40 3.61
C ILE A 4 1.72 10.82 2.95
N ILE A 5 1.53 9.81 2.10
CA ILE A 5 2.58 9.00 1.47
C ILE A 5 2.06 8.41 0.15
N THR A 6 2.95 8.32 -0.85
CA THR A 6 2.74 7.57 -2.09
C THR A 6 3.84 6.52 -2.30
N LEU A 7 3.43 5.30 -2.68
CA LEU A 7 4.33 4.23 -3.08
C LEU A 7 4.02 3.76 -4.50
N GLN A 8 5.04 3.40 -5.27
CA GLN A 8 4.90 2.68 -6.52
C GLN A 8 5.06 1.19 -6.30
N LEU A 9 4.06 0.44 -6.76
CA LEU A 9 4.02 -1.01 -6.73
C LEU A 9 4.14 -1.51 -8.17
N SER A 10 5.01 -2.49 -8.42
CA SER A 10 5.08 -3.18 -9.73
C SER A 10 4.96 -4.68 -9.56
N ASN A 11 4.27 -5.34 -10.50
CA ASN A 11 4.25 -6.79 -10.67
C ASN A 11 4.63 -7.09 -12.12
N GLN A 12 5.88 -7.48 -12.35
CA GLN A 12 6.41 -7.88 -13.65
C GLN A 12 6.16 -9.37 -13.96
N SER A 13 5.64 -10.12 -13.00
CA SER A 13 5.36 -11.55 -13.18
C SER A 13 4.15 -11.78 -14.09
N LYS A 14 4.01 -13.03 -14.55
CA LYS A 14 2.88 -13.48 -15.38
C LYS A 14 1.66 -13.95 -14.57
N ILE A 15 1.73 -13.87 -13.24
CA ILE A 15 0.68 -14.32 -12.32
C ILE A 15 0.24 -13.18 -11.41
N ALA A 16 -0.95 -13.30 -10.83
CA ALA A 16 -1.38 -12.36 -9.79
C ALA A 16 -0.45 -12.52 -8.58
N TYR A 17 -0.02 -11.40 -8.00
CA TYR A 17 0.90 -11.40 -6.87
C TYR A 17 0.22 -10.81 -5.63
N GLU A 18 0.46 -11.43 -4.48
CA GLU A 18 0.03 -10.93 -3.19
C GLU A 18 1.17 -10.15 -2.55
N LEU A 19 1.07 -8.82 -2.56
CA LEU A 19 2.10 -7.96 -2.00
C LEU A 19 1.83 -7.68 -0.53
N LYS A 20 2.76 -8.07 0.35
CA LYS A 20 2.71 -7.82 1.80
C LYS A 20 3.70 -6.73 2.18
N LEU A 21 3.20 -5.52 2.45
CA LEU A 21 4.07 -4.38 2.70
C LEU A 21 4.98 -4.59 3.94
N TRP A 22 4.45 -5.18 5.02
CA TRP A 22 5.23 -5.37 6.25
C TRP A 22 6.24 -6.52 6.19
N ASP A 23 5.93 -7.62 5.49
CA ASP A 23 6.89 -8.74 5.37
C ASP A 23 8.15 -8.35 4.58
N ALA A 24 8.03 -7.37 3.68
CA ALA A 24 9.16 -6.76 2.99
C ALA A 24 10.15 -6.07 3.96
N PHE A 25 9.65 -5.47 5.06
CA PHE A 25 10.48 -4.78 6.06
C PHE A 25 11.43 -5.73 6.79
N ASN A 26 10.91 -6.84 7.33
CA ASN A 26 11.70 -7.81 8.11
C ASN A 26 12.85 -8.42 7.29
N GLN A 27 12.72 -8.46 5.97
CA GLN A 27 13.75 -8.95 5.06
C GLN A 27 14.80 -7.90 4.69
N LEU A 28 14.45 -6.60 4.78
CA LEU A 28 15.30 -5.48 4.37
C LEU A 28 16.03 -4.80 5.53
N TRP A 29 15.47 -4.81 6.74
CA TRP A 29 16.06 -4.18 7.93
C TRP A 29 17.51 -4.60 8.24
N PRO A 30 17.93 -5.88 8.09
CA PRO A 30 19.33 -6.25 8.35
C PRO A 30 20.31 -5.86 7.24
N LYS A 31 19.89 -5.23 6.13
CA LYS A 31 20.72 -5.08 4.92
C LYS A 31 21.33 -3.69 4.66
N ASN A 32 21.15 -2.68 5.52
CA ASN A 32 21.74 -1.33 5.32
C ASN A 32 21.56 -0.80 3.87
N LEU A 33 20.37 -0.97 3.29
CA LEU A 33 20.11 -0.57 1.92
C LEU A 33 19.75 0.91 1.87
N SER A 34 20.74 1.74 1.54
CA SER A 34 20.55 3.09 1.04
C SER A 34 19.84 2.99 -0.31
N ASN A 35 18.54 3.28 -0.35
CA ASN A 35 17.72 3.33 -1.57
C ASN A 35 17.47 1.93 -2.20
N GLU A 36 16.36 1.56 -2.82
CA GLU A 36 15.30 2.35 -3.48
C GLU A 36 14.02 1.51 -3.71
N ALA A 37 14.05 0.18 -3.49
CA ALA A 37 12.88 -0.66 -3.66
C ALA A 37 13.01 -2.06 -3.03
N TRP A 38 11.92 -2.64 -2.54
CA TRP A 38 11.84 -4.09 -2.26
C TRP A 38 11.60 -4.84 -3.57
N PHE A 39 12.21 -6.02 -3.74
CA PHE A 39 11.95 -6.92 -4.85
C PHE A 39 11.78 -8.36 -4.36
N SER A 40 10.73 -9.03 -4.83
CA SER A 40 10.55 -10.47 -4.62
C SER A 40 9.69 -11.05 -5.73
N ASP A 41 10.07 -12.20 -6.28
CA ASP A 41 9.30 -12.99 -7.26
C ASP A 41 8.69 -12.16 -8.42
N GLY A 42 9.45 -11.18 -8.92
CA GLY A 42 9.02 -10.30 -10.02
C GLY A 42 8.11 -9.14 -9.61
N ALA A 43 7.81 -8.96 -8.33
CA ALA A 43 7.16 -7.78 -7.79
C ALA A 43 8.19 -6.81 -7.20
N SER A 44 7.89 -5.51 -7.24
CA SER A 44 8.68 -4.47 -6.58
C SER A 44 7.84 -3.42 -5.86
N ILE A 45 8.43 -2.82 -4.82
CA ILE A 45 7.88 -1.65 -4.13
C ILE A 45 8.94 -0.58 -4.10
N SER A 46 8.72 0.56 -4.73
CA SER A 46 9.54 1.75 -4.57
C SER A 46 8.70 2.89 -3.98
N SER A 47 9.34 3.84 -3.31
CA SER A 47 8.69 5.12 -3.06
C SER A 47 8.89 6.01 -4.26
N THR A 48 7.86 6.76 -4.66
CA THR A 48 8.00 7.87 -5.62
C THR A 48 8.09 9.22 -4.91
N SER A 49 7.94 9.26 -3.58
CA SER A 49 8.17 10.47 -2.80
C SER A 49 9.66 10.77 -2.75
N THR A 50 10.02 12.00 -3.10
CA THR A 50 11.39 12.51 -3.01
C THR A 50 11.85 12.74 -1.56
N ALA A 51 10.92 12.71 -0.60
CA ALA A 51 11.19 13.05 0.80
C ALA A 51 11.20 11.86 1.77
N VAL A 52 10.55 10.74 1.41
CA VAL A 52 10.45 9.55 2.27
C VAL A 52 10.53 8.30 1.40
N ASN A 53 11.57 7.50 1.58
CA ASN A 53 11.67 6.20 0.92
C ASN A 53 10.82 5.13 1.65
N TYR A 54 10.63 3.98 1.01
CA TYR A 54 9.77 2.92 1.54
C TYR A 54 10.21 2.38 2.92
N LEU A 55 11.52 2.35 3.20
CA LEU A 55 12.05 1.92 4.50
C LEU A 55 11.82 2.97 5.58
N GLU A 56 11.98 4.25 5.24
CA GLU A 56 11.68 5.37 6.14
C GLU A 56 10.19 5.43 6.46
N LEU A 57 9.31 5.15 5.49
CA LEU A 57 7.87 4.99 5.75
C LEU A 57 7.62 3.94 6.83
N LEU A 58 8.21 2.77 6.68
CA LEU A 58 8.02 1.64 7.59
C LEU A 58 8.61 1.95 8.97
N PHE A 59 9.74 2.64 9.03
CA PHE A 59 10.31 3.11 10.28
C PHE A 59 9.43 4.17 10.95
N ILE A 60 8.91 5.14 10.19
CA ILE A 60 7.98 6.16 10.70
C ILE A 60 6.69 5.51 11.20
N SER A 61 6.14 4.50 10.54
CA SER A 61 4.93 3.82 11.04
C SER A 61 5.15 3.11 12.39
N THR A 62 6.37 2.67 12.69
CA THR A 62 6.70 2.05 13.99
C THR A 62 6.85 3.07 15.13
N THR A 63 7.29 4.29 14.81
CA THR A 63 7.64 5.32 15.79
C THR A 63 6.57 6.42 15.92
N SER A 64 5.81 6.64 14.86
CA SER A 64 4.73 7.62 14.74
C SER A 64 3.58 7.04 13.89
N PRO A 65 2.71 6.21 14.50
CA PRO A 65 1.53 5.69 13.81
C PRO A 65 0.67 6.81 13.23
N PHE A 66 0.07 6.57 12.06
CA PHE A 66 -0.74 7.59 11.38
C PHE A 66 -2.10 7.04 10.93
N THR A 67 -3.12 7.89 11.04
CA THR A 67 -4.49 7.54 10.63
C THR A 67 -4.68 7.77 9.14
N VAL A 68 -5.10 6.71 8.44
CA VAL A 68 -5.52 6.73 7.04
C VAL A 68 -7.04 6.66 6.99
N ARG A 69 -7.63 7.44 6.09
CA ARG A 69 -9.10 7.47 5.88
C ARG A 69 -9.49 7.12 4.45
N CYS A 70 -8.52 7.18 3.54
CA CYS A 70 -8.71 6.79 2.17
C CYS A 70 -7.39 6.25 1.63
N VAL A 71 -7.50 5.20 0.82
CA VAL A 71 -6.41 4.71 -0.02
C VAL A 71 -6.80 4.95 -1.47
N ARG A 72 -5.91 5.55 -2.24
CA ARG A 72 -6.11 5.73 -3.69
C ARG A 72 -5.11 4.84 -4.42
N LEU A 73 -5.60 4.04 -5.35
CA LEU A 73 -4.77 3.29 -6.29
C LEU A 73 -4.83 3.98 -7.63
N HIS A 74 -3.67 4.26 -8.19
CA HIS A 74 -3.48 4.93 -9.46
C HIS A 74 -2.82 4.00 -10.45
N ARG A 75 -3.30 3.98 -11.69
CA ARG A 75 -2.61 3.28 -12.76
C ARG A 75 -1.32 4.00 -13.16
N VAL A 76 -0.22 3.25 -13.23
CA VAL A 76 0.99 3.68 -13.95
C VAL A 76 1.09 2.90 -15.26
N HIS A 77 0.94 1.58 -15.20
CA HIS A 77 0.96 0.70 -16.36
C HIS A 77 0.17 -0.57 -16.06
N ILE A 78 -0.77 -0.99 -16.90
CA ILE A 78 -1.38 -2.33 -16.84
C ILE A 78 -1.88 -2.70 -18.23
N ASN A 79 -1.77 -3.96 -18.60
CA ASN A 79 -2.48 -4.50 -19.76
C ASN A 79 -3.92 -4.83 -19.36
N GLY A 80 -4.85 -3.90 -19.63
CA GLY A 80 -6.28 -4.07 -19.34
C GLY A 80 -6.86 -3.04 -18.37
N PRO A 81 -8.15 -3.11 -18.03
CA PRO A 81 -8.77 -2.25 -17.03
C PRO A 81 -8.21 -2.54 -15.63
N LEU A 82 -8.22 -1.54 -14.73
CA LEU A 82 -8.01 -1.75 -13.30
C LEU A 82 -9.13 -2.66 -12.78
N THR A 83 -8.87 -3.97 -12.84
CA THR A 83 -9.77 -4.98 -12.31
C THR A 83 -9.69 -4.87 -10.79
N ILE A 84 -10.83 -5.05 -10.11
CA ILE A 84 -10.97 -4.82 -8.67
C ILE A 84 -9.77 -5.42 -7.92
N LEU A 85 -8.89 -4.54 -7.47
CA LEU A 85 -7.77 -4.90 -6.61
C LEU A 85 -8.36 -5.12 -5.24
N LYS A 86 -8.13 -6.29 -4.65
CA LYS A 86 -8.45 -6.52 -3.26
C LYS A 86 -7.31 -5.96 -2.43
N LEU A 87 -7.64 -4.97 -1.60
CA LEU A 87 -6.74 -4.48 -0.58
C LEU A 87 -7.23 -4.99 0.76
N THR A 88 -6.39 -5.73 1.46
CA THR A 88 -6.69 -6.26 2.79
C THR A 88 -5.72 -5.68 3.79
N LEU A 89 -6.26 -5.09 4.84
CA LEU A 89 -5.51 -4.63 6.00
C LEU A 89 -5.55 -5.73 7.04
N ILE A 90 -4.38 -6.15 7.51
CA ILE A 90 -4.21 -7.13 8.56
C ILE A 90 -3.46 -6.43 9.69
N GLN A 91 -4.08 -6.28 10.84
CA GLN A 91 -3.45 -5.68 12.01
C GLN A 91 -3.25 -6.75 13.07
N LYS A 92 -2.02 -6.84 13.56
CA LYS A 92 -1.69 -7.69 14.71
C LYS A 92 -1.52 -6.79 15.93
N ASP A 93 -2.29 -7.04 16.99
CA ASP A 93 -2.10 -6.32 18.24
C ASP A 93 -0.91 -6.89 19.05
N ALA A 94 -0.53 -6.18 20.12
CA ALA A 94 0.56 -6.58 21.01
C ALA A 94 0.32 -7.94 21.71
N ASN A 95 -0.93 -8.40 21.78
CA ASN A 95 -1.32 -9.68 22.38
C ASN A 95 -1.31 -10.82 21.34
N GLY A 96 -0.99 -10.52 20.08
CA GLY A 96 -0.97 -11.47 18.98
C GLY A 96 -2.33 -11.72 18.31
N SER A 97 -3.37 -10.99 18.70
CA SER A 97 -4.67 -11.04 18.03
C SER A 97 -4.56 -10.42 16.65
N VAL A 98 -5.10 -11.10 15.65
CA VAL A 98 -5.06 -10.66 14.25
C VAL A 98 -6.46 -10.23 13.83
N THR A 99 -6.59 -8.99 13.41
CA THR A 99 -7.80 -8.47 12.76
C THR A 99 -7.53 -8.27 11.28
N SER A 100 -8.50 -8.64 10.44
CA SER A 100 -8.41 -8.49 8.99
C SER A 100 -9.61 -7.70 8.49
N ARG A 101 -9.35 -6.72 7.62
CA ARG A 101 -10.35 -5.85 7.00
C ARG A 101 -10.06 -5.77 5.51
N VAL A 102 -10.99 -6.26 4.69
CA VAL A 102 -10.96 -6.04 3.24
C VAL A 102 -11.52 -4.65 2.95
N LEU A 103 -10.75 -3.82 2.25
CA LEU A 103 -11.22 -2.54 1.73
C LEU A 103 -11.95 -2.78 0.40
N THR A 104 -13.19 -2.33 0.33
CA THR A 104 -13.98 -2.39 -0.90
C THR A 104 -13.81 -1.08 -1.67
N PRO A 105 -13.63 -1.12 -3.00
CA PRO A 105 -13.65 0.08 -3.83
C PRO A 105 -14.95 0.87 -3.64
N GLU A 106 -14.85 2.20 -3.62
CA GLU A 106 -16.03 3.07 -3.62
C GLU A 106 -16.87 2.84 -4.89
N PRO A 107 -18.21 2.79 -4.78
CA PRO A 107 -19.09 2.76 -5.93
C PRO A 107 -18.80 3.93 -6.88
N GLY A 108 -18.61 3.64 -8.18
CA GLY A 108 -18.34 4.66 -9.19
C GLY A 108 -16.87 5.11 -9.32
N SER A 109 -16.00 4.72 -8.39
CA SER A 109 -14.56 5.07 -8.46
C SER A 109 -13.83 4.46 -9.66
N LYS A 110 -14.42 3.48 -10.35
CA LYS A 110 -13.82 2.78 -11.51
C LYS A 110 -13.74 3.63 -12.79
N GLN A 111 -14.10 4.90 -12.75
CA GLN A 111 -14.04 5.78 -13.90
C GLN A 111 -12.68 6.49 -13.93
N ASN A 112 -11.84 6.10 -14.89
CA ASN A 112 -10.60 6.79 -15.29
C ASN A 112 -9.33 6.46 -14.47
N ASP A 113 -8.90 5.20 -14.53
CA ASP A 113 -7.55 4.75 -14.13
C ASP A 113 -7.18 4.84 -12.64
N ASP A 114 -8.10 5.34 -11.82
CA ASP A 114 -7.96 5.38 -10.36
C ASP A 114 -9.01 4.50 -9.68
N VAL A 115 -8.70 3.99 -8.49
CA VAL A 115 -9.66 3.32 -7.62
C VAL A 115 -9.49 3.86 -6.21
N MET A 116 -10.57 4.37 -5.63
CA MET A 116 -10.59 4.88 -4.27
C MET A 116 -11.20 3.84 -3.34
N PHE A 117 -10.53 3.64 -2.21
CA PHE A 117 -10.97 2.81 -1.11
C PHE A 117 -11.20 3.71 0.08
N THR A 118 -12.46 3.98 0.38
CA THR A 118 -12.83 4.71 1.60
C THR A 118 -13.38 3.71 2.59
N SER A 119 -12.88 3.80 3.81
CA SER A 119 -13.35 3.02 4.93
C SER A 119 -13.51 3.90 6.16
N ASP A 120 -14.05 3.32 7.22
CA ASP A 120 -13.81 3.85 8.55
C ASP A 120 -12.30 4.06 8.75
N PRO A 121 -11.89 5.15 9.43
CA PRO A 121 -10.48 5.43 9.67
C PRO A 121 -9.76 4.20 10.24
N PHE A 122 -8.54 3.95 9.77
CA PHE A 122 -7.67 2.92 10.32
C PHE A 122 -6.28 3.51 10.57
N VAL A 123 -5.59 2.98 11.55
CA VAL A 123 -4.23 3.40 11.89
C VAL A 123 -3.27 2.48 11.15
N ILE A 124 -2.27 3.06 10.49
CA ILE A 124 -1.10 2.33 10.04
C ILE A 124 -0.03 2.51 11.11
N ASP A 125 0.41 1.39 11.67
CA ASP A 125 1.47 1.29 12.66
C ASP A 125 2.49 0.20 12.26
N GLY A 126 3.50 0.00 13.11
CA GLY A 126 4.52 -1.04 12.92
C GLY A 126 4.02 -2.49 12.98
N ASN A 127 2.72 -2.74 13.16
CA ASN A 127 2.14 -4.09 13.13
C ASN A 127 1.04 -4.23 12.07
N THR A 128 0.88 -3.20 11.22
CA THR A 128 -0.10 -3.18 10.16
C THR A 128 0.51 -3.78 8.90
N LEU A 129 0.00 -4.94 8.50
CA LEU A 129 0.31 -5.60 7.24
C LEU A 129 -0.75 -5.25 6.21
N ILE A 130 -0.31 -4.76 5.05
CA ILE A 130 -1.19 -4.43 3.93
C ILE A 130 -0.92 -5.43 2.83
N THR A 131 -1.99 -6.10 2.42
CA THR A 131 -1.99 -7.09 1.37
C THR A 131 -2.71 -6.54 0.15
N ILE A 132 -2.06 -6.58 -1.01
CA ILE A 132 -2.64 -6.12 -2.28
C ILE A 132 -2.55 -7.23 -3.30
N GLU A 133 -3.70 -7.59 -3.89
CA GLU A 133 -3.75 -8.50 -5.04
C GLU A 133 -3.46 -7.72 -6.31
N MET A 134 -2.28 -7.92 -6.90
CA MET A 134 -1.82 -7.22 -8.10
C MET A 134 -1.94 -8.07 -9.36
N PRO A 135 -2.60 -7.59 -10.42
CA PRO A 135 -2.64 -8.25 -11.71
C PRO A 135 -1.24 -8.51 -12.28
N PRO A 136 -1.09 -9.54 -13.14
CA PRO A 136 0.15 -9.74 -13.90
C PRO A 136 0.55 -8.49 -14.68
N GLN A 137 1.86 -8.29 -14.86
CA GLN A 137 2.42 -7.24 -15.71
C GLN A 137 1.78 -5.85 -15.49
N SER A 138 1.70 -5.44 -14.22
CA SER A 138 1.05 -4.21 -13.79
C SER A 138 1.95 -3.34 -12.92
N SER A 139 1.61 -2.06 -12.82
CA SER A 139 2.24 -1.08 -11.96
C SER A 139 1.23 -0.02 -11.57
N PHE A 140 1.19 0.28 -10.27
CA PHE A 140 0.26 1.24 -9.68
C PHE A 140 0.99 2.15 -8.70
N LEU A 141 0.45 3.35 -8.46
CA LEU A 141 0.75 4.09 -7.23
C LEU A 141 -0.32 3.78 -6.19
N ILE A 142 0.09 3.68 -4.93
CA ILE A 142 -0.80 3.64 -3.78
C ILE A 142 -0.55 4.88 -2.93
N ASP A 143 -1.59 5.68 -2.75
CA ASP A 143 -1.57 6.84 -1.89
C ASP A 143 -2.35 6.57 -0.60
N PHE A 144 -1.70 6.86 0.52
CA PHE A 144 -2.35 6.89 1.83
C PHE A 144 -2.75 8.33 2.13
N LEU A 145 -4.06 8.59 2.26
CA LEU A 145 -4.60 9.94 2.39
C LEU A 145 -5.18 10.20 3.79
N LYS A 146 -4.82 11.35 4.35
CA LYS A 146 -5.53 11.96 5.48
C LYS A 146 -6.73 12.69 4.92
N LYS A 147 -7.95 12.20 5.20
CA LYS A 147 -9.17 12.95 4.89
C LYS A 147 -9.30 14.08 5.91
N ASN A 148 -8.78 15.26 5.56
CA ASN A 148 -9.17 16.51 6.22
C ASN A 148 -10.69 16.67 6.09
N HIS A 149 -11.30 17.07 7.20
CA HIS A 149 -12.74 17.29 7.37
C HIS A 149 -13.43 17.73 6.06
N PHE A 150 -14.47 16.99 5.63
CA PHE A 150 -15.54 17.63 4.89
C PHE A 150 -16.06 18.76 5.78
N ARG A 151 -15.82 20.01 5.38
CA ARG A 151 -16.73 21.09 5.69
C ARG A 151 -17.79 21.10 4.60
#